data_AF-A0A2V7V7K0-F1
#
_entry.id   AF-A0A2V7V7K0-F1
#
_cell.length_a   1.000
_cell.length_b   1.000
_cell.length_c   1.000
_cell.angle_alpha   90.00
_cell.angle_beta   90.00
_cell.angle_gamma   90.00
#
_symmetry.space_group_name_H-M   'P 1'
#
loop_
_entity.id
_entity.type
_entity.pdbx_description
1 polymer ?
#
loop_
_entity_poly.entity_id
_entity_poly.type
_entity_poly.pdbx_seq_one_letter_code
_entity_poly.pdbx_strand_id
1 'polypeptide(L)'
;MALTAVILGMHRSGTSCVARMLNACGLYLGDDLLDGASLSNMEGKWESRAAVEINDSILAVNGGAWDQVPEGALSCDGPTQERMRHFLETLGEAA
;
A
#
# COMPACT_ATOMS: atom_id res chain seq x y z
N MET A 1 5.01 -22.49 0.82
CA MET A 1 3.82 -21.63 0.64
C MET A 1 4.04 -20.44 1.54
N ALA A 2 4.33 -19.26 0.98
CA ALA A 2 4.54 -18.05 1.77
C ALA A 2 3.19 -17.42 2.14
N LEU A 3 3.14 -16.78 3.31
CA LEU A 3 1.97 -16.08 3.79
C LEU A 3 2.13 -14.59 3.47
N THR A 4 1.25 -14.06 2.61
CA THR A 4 1.15 -12.61 2.35
C THR A 4 0.07 -12.01 3.25
N ALA A 5 0.40 -10.94 3.97
CA ALA A 5 -0.54 -10.20 4.79
C ALA A 5 -0.86 -8.84 4.17
N VAL A 6 -2.15 -8.49 4.11
CA VAL A 6 -2.62 -7.17 3.67
C VAL A 6 -3.21 -6.44 4.88
N ILE A 7 -2.63 -5.29 5.21
CA ILE A 7 -3.07 -4.43 6.31
C ILE A 7 -3.69 -3.19 5.71
N LEU A 8 -5.00 -2.97 5.93
CA LEU A 8 -5.74 -1.85 5.37
C LEU A 8 -6.61 -1.18 6.43
N GLY A 9 -6.88 0.11 6.25
CA GLY A 9 -7.74 0.88 7.15
C GLY A 9 -7.72 2.36 6.82
N MET A 10 -8.74 3.09 7.31
CA MET A 10 -8.82 4.54 7.16
C MET A 10 -7.73 5.25 7.98
N HIS A 11 -7.45 6.51 7.65
CA HIS A 11 -6.52 7.34 8.42
C HIS A 11 -6.85 7.32 9.93
N ARG A 12 -5.83 7.13 10.78
CA ARG A 12 -5.94 6.96 12.25
C ARG A 12 -6.70 5.71 12.74
N SER A 13 -6.82 4.67 11.92
CA SER A 13 -7.37 3.36 12.36
C SER A 13 -6.37 2.46 13.10
N GLY A 14 -5.10 2.85 13.19
CA GLY A 14 -4.06 2.07 13.86
C GLY A 14 -3.35 1.04 12.96
N THR A 15 -3.49 1.14 11.64
CA THR A 15 -2.80 0.26 10.67
C THR A 15 -1.27 0.24 10.88
N SER A 16 -0.65 1.39 11.18
CA SER A 16 0.78 1.46 11.48
C SER A 16 1.16 0.71 12.77
N CYS A 17 0.29 0.72 13.79
CA CYS A 17 0.53 -0.04 15.02
C CYS A 17 0.52 -1.55 14.74
N VAL A 18 -0.48 -2.01 13.98
CA VAL A 18 -0.59 -3.43 13.57
C VAL A 18 0.61 -3.84 12.70
N ALA A 19 0.99 -3.02 11.71
CA ALA A 19 2.15 -3.29 10.86
C ALA A 19 3.44 -3.43 11.66
N ARG A 20 3.68 -2.53 12.62
CA ARG A 20 4.86 -2.58 13.49
C ARG A 20 4.84 -3.77 14.45
N MET A 21 3.68 -4.12 15.02
CA MET A 21 3.55 -5.30 15.87
C MET A 21 3.88 -6.58 15.10
N LEU A 22 3.36 -6.73 13.88
CA LEU A 22 3.64 -7.89 13.03
C LEU A 22 5.10 -7.92 12.59
N ASN A 23 5.68 -6.78 12.25
CA ASN A 23 7.10 -6.69 11.93
C ASN A 23 8.00 -7.09 13.11
N ALA A 24 7.67 -6.65 14.33
CA ALA A 24 8.35 -7.08 15.55
C ALA A 24 8.21 -8.59 15.80
N CYS A 25 7.13 -9.22 15.29
CA CYS A 25 6.95 -10.67 15.31
C CYS A 25 7.64 -11.41 14.14
N GLY A 26 8.40 -10.70 13.30
CA GLY A 26 9.17 -11.27 12.19
C GLY A 26 8.51 -11.16 10.81
N LEU A 27 7.39 -10.44 10.67
CA LEU A 27 6.82 -10.17 9.36
C LEU A 27 7.75 -9.23 8.57
N TYR A 28 8.22 -9.70 7.41
CA TYR A 28 8.92 -8.85 6.46
C TYR A 28 7.92 -7.90 5.77
N LEU A 29 8.20 -6.59 5.83
CA LEU A 29 7.30 -5.56 5.28
C LEU A 29 7.69 -5.11 3.85
N GLY A 30 8.84 -5.54 3.33
CA GLY A 30 9.42 -5.07 2.07
C GLY A 30 10.57 -4.08 2.27
N ASP A 31 11.34 -3.87 1.19
CA ASP A 31 12.52 -2.98 1.20
C ASP A 31 12.20 -1.53 0.81
N ASP A 32 11.16 -1.31 -0.01
CA ASP A 32 10.72 0.03 -0.46
C ASP A 32 9.40 0.42 0.22
N LEU A 33 9.56 0.89 1.46
CA LEU A 33 8.48 1.49 2.23
C LEU A 33 8.41 2.99 1.95
N LEU A 34 7.27 3.59 2.26
CA LEU A 34 7.16 5.05 2.33
C LEU A 34 8.04 5.58 3.47
N ASP A 35 9.32 5.74 3.20
CA ASP A 35 10.28 6.31 4.13
C ASP A 35 9.89 7.74 4.52
N GLY A 36 10.07 8.05 5.81
CA GLY A 36 10.13 9.43 6.28
C GLY A 36 9.20 9.69 7.44
N ALA A 37 9.81 9.98 8.59
CA ALA A 37 9.17 10.78 9.61
C ALA A 37 8.61 12.06 8.93
N SER A 38 7.29 12.16 8.82
CA SER A 38 6.63 13.39 8.37
C SER A 38 6.24 14.20 9.61
N LEU A 39 5.95 15.50 9.44
CA LEU A 39 5.36 16.32 10.51
C LEU A 39 4.06 15.71 11.07
N SER A 40 3.38 14.86 10.30
CA SER A 40 2.16 14.15 10.69
C SER A 40 2.40 12.74 11.26
N ASN A 41 3.60 12.16 11.10
CA ASN A 41 3.96 10.85 11.65
C ASN A 41 5.48 10.76 11.85
N MET A 42 5.93 11.06 13.08
CA MET A 42 7.36 11.05 13.45
C MET A 42 8.00 9.66 13.43
N GLU A 43 7.20 8.59 13.43
CA GLU A 43 7.69 7.20 13.41
C GLU A 43 7.81 6.61 12.00
N GLY A 44 7.55 7.43 10.97
CA GLY A 44 7.59 7.01 9.58
C GLY A 44 6.35 6.23 9.13
N LYS A 45 6.12 6.25 7.83
CA LYS A 45 5.12 5.42 7.17
C LYS A 45 5.73 4.05 6.87
N TRP A 46 4.88 3.02 6.84
CA TRP A 46 5.30 1.60 6.74
C TRP A 46 4.56 0.89 5.61
N GLU A 47 3.83 1.65 4.80
CA GLU A 47 3.15 1.17 3.61
C GLU A 47 4.16 0.97 2.47
N SER A 48 3.96 -0.08 1.66
CA SER A 48 4.70 -0.27 0.42
C SER A 48 4.46 0.91 -0.52
N ARG A 49 5.54 1.54 -1.01
CA ARG A 49 5.46 2.64 -1.96
C ARG A 49 4.72 2.25 -3.23
N ALA A 50 5.08 1.10 -3.81
CA ALA A 50 4.44 0.57 -5.00
C ALA A 50 2.93 0.39 -4.83
N ALA A 51 2.49 -0.17 -3.69
CA ALA A 51 1.07 -0.35 -3.40
C ALA A 51 0.32 0.99 -3.33
N VAL A 52 0.92 2.02 -2.70
CA VAL A 52 0.34 3.36 -2.62
C VAL A 52 0.26 4.01 -4.00
N GLU A 53 1.32 3.97 -4.79
CA GLU A 53 1.35 4.55 -6.14
C GLU A 53 0.35 3.88 -7.09
N ILE A 54 0.18 2.55 -6.99
CA ILE A 54 -0.86 1.82 -7.73
C ILE A 54 -2.25 2.31 -7.32
N ASN A 55 -2.52 2.39 -6.01
CA ASN A 55 -3.81 2.85 -5.51
C ASN A 55 -4.11 4.29 -5.93
N ASP A 56 -3.14 5.19 -5.82
CA ASP A 56 -3.28 6.59 -6.24
C ASP A 56 -3.51 6.69 -7.75
N SER A 57 -2.85 5.86 -8.56
CA SER A 57 -3.09 5.80 -10.02
C SER A 57 -4.53 5.37 -10.33
N ILE A 58 -5.05 4.35 -9.64
CA ILE A 58 -6.44 3.89 -9.80
C ILE A 58 -7.41 5.00 -9.40
N LEU A 59 -7.19 5.67 -8.27
CA LEU A 59 -8.09 6.73 -7.82
C LEU A 59 -8.07 7.91 -8.79
N ALA A 60 -6.90 8.34 -9.26
CA ALA A 60 -6.73 9.48 -10.15
C ALA A 60 -7.47 9.31 -11.48
N VAL A 61 -7.38 8.13 -12.13
CA VAL A 61 -8.07 7.89 -13.42
C VAL A 61 -9.60 7.86 -13.27
N ASN A 62 -10.10 7.65 -12.04
CA ASN A 62 -11.53 7.66 -11.73
C ASN A 62 -12.00 8.98 -11.09
N GLY A 63 -11.16 10.03 -11.10
CA GLY A 63 -11.51 11.33 -10.56
C GLY A 63 -11.68 11.35 -9.03
N GLY A 64 -11.06 10.42 -8.32
CA GLY A 64 -11.02 10.39 -6.86
C GLY A 64 -9.60 10.55 -6.32
N ALA A 65 -9.53 10.50 -4.99
CA ALA A 65 -8.31 10.58 -4.20
C ALA A 65 -8.52 9.79 -2.89
N TRP A 66 -7.50 9.70 -2.05
CA TRP A 66 -7.59 8.97 -0.78
C TRP A 66 -8.69 9.53 0.16
N ASP A 67 -9.06 10.80 0.02
CA ASP A 67 -10.09 11.52 0.77
C ASP A 67 -11.35 11.83 -0.07
N GLN A 68 -11.35 11.46 -1.35
CA GLN A 68 -12.44 11.72 -2.28
C GLN A 68 -12.83 10.43 -3.00
N VAL A 69 -13.99 9.89 -2.62
CA VAL A 69 -14.51 8.65 -3.22
C VAL A 69 -14.87 8.90 -4.69
N PRO A 70 -14.33 8.12 -5.66
CA PRO A 70 -14.76 8.17 -7.05
C PRO A 70 -16.25 7.89 -7.22
N GLU A 71 -16.87 8.55 -8.20
CA GLU A 71 -18.24 8.23 -8.59
C GLU A 71 -18.28 7.08 -9.60
N GLY A 72 -19.19 6.13 -9.40
CA GLY A 72 -19.40 5.02 -10.34
C GLY A 72 -18.39 3.87 -10.19
N ALA A 73 -18.28 3.06 -11.24
CA ALA A 73 -17.40 1.90 -11.25
C ALA A 73 -15.95 2.29 -11.52
N LEU A 74 -15.02 1.68 -10.78
CA LEU A 74 -13.59 1.91 -10.97
C LEU A 74 -13.10 1.30 -12.28
N SER A 75 -12.29 2.07 -12.99
CA SER A 75 -11.48 1.65 -14.12
C SER A 75 -9.99 1.64 -13.75
N CYS A 76 -9.18 0.89 -14.47
CA CYS A 76 -7.74 0.85 -14.28
C CYS A 76 -7.07 0.83 -15.65
N ASP A 77 -6.14 1.76 -15.91
CA ASP A 77 -5.47 1.85 -17.19
C ASP A 77 -4.44 0.71 -17.39
N GLY A 78 -4.06 0.44 -18.64
CA GLY A 78 -3.11 -0.62 -18.98
C GLY A 78 -1.78 -0.52 -18.22
N PRO A 79 -1.14 0.67 -18.14
CA PRO A 79 0.10 0.85 -17.38
C PRO A 79 -0.03 0.51 -15.89
N THR A 80 -1.13 0.89 -15.23
CA THR A 80 -1.35 0.59 -13.81
C THR A 80 -1.62 -0.89 -13.59
N GLN A 81 -2.36 -1.54 -14.52
CA GLN A 81 -2.55 -3.00 -14.47
C GLN A 81 -1.20 -3.75 -14.58
N GLU A 82 -0.29 -3.29 -15.43
CA GLU A 82 1.04 -3.88 -15.56
C GLU A 82 1.86 -3.73 -14.27
N ARG A 83 1.88 -2.52 -13.69
CA ARG A 83 2.54 -2.26 -12.39
C ARG A 83 1.98 -3.15 -11.28
N MET A 84 0.66 -3.32 -11.24
CA MET A 84 -0.01 -4.19 -10.28
C MET A 84 0.40 -5.65 -10.45
N ARG A 85 0.47 -6.16 -11.69
CA ARG A 85 0.90 -7.54 -11.95
C ARG A 85 2.32 -7.77 -11.48
N HIS A 86 3.24 -6.88 -11.85
CA HIS A 86 4.63 -6.97 -11.43
C HIS A 86 4.76 -6.92 -9.91
N PHE A 87 4.04 -6.02 -9.24
CA PHE A 87 4.04 -5.94 -7.78
C PHE A 87 3.52 -7.23 -7.11
N LEU A 88 2.49 -7.87 -7.67
CA LEU A 88 1.99 -9.14 -7.13
C LEU A 88 3.00 -10.29 -7.34
N GLU A 89 3.76 -10.27 -8.43
CA GLU A 89 4.84 -11.24 -8.67
C GLU A 89 5.95 -11.10 -7.63
N THR A 90 6.38 -9.87 -7.29
CA THR A 90 7.43 -9.66 -6.27
C THR A 90 7.01 -10.15 -4.89
N LEU A 91 5.73 -10.04 -4.54
CA LEU A 91 5.20 -10.61 -3.29
C LEU A 91 5.28 -12.15 -3.25
N GLY A 92 5.28 -12.82 -4.41
CA GLY A 92 5.43 -14.26 -4.53
C GLY A 92 6.88 -14.74 -4.49
N GLU A 93 7.83 -13.89 -4.90
CA GLU A 93 9.27 -14.20 -4.97
C GLU A 93 10.04 -13.93 -3.67
N ALA A 94 9.53 -13.05 -2.79
CA ALA A 94 10.14 -12.75 -1.49
C ALA A 94 10.00 -13.89 -0.43
N ALA A 95 9.87 -15.14 -0.89
CA ALA A 95 9.57 -16.36 -0.14
C ALA A 95 10.77 -17.30 -0.02
#